data_AF-A0A913WNZ7-F1
#
_entry.id   AF-A0A913WNZ7-F1
#
_cell.length_a   1.000
_cell.length_b   1.000
_cell.length_c   1.000
_cell.angle_alpha   90.00
_cell.angle_beta   90.00
_cell.angle_gamma   90.00
#
_symmetry.space_group_name_H-M   'P 1'
#
loop_
_entity.id
_entity.type
_entity.pdbx_description
1 polymer ?
#
loop_
_entity_poly.entity_id
_entity_poly.type
_entity_poly.pdbx_seq_one_letter_code
_entity_poly.pdbx_strand_id
1 'polypeptide(L)'
;MKMKATVPKVTLWTINSILALAGLVVMNIYVLRTCKQCVFFGHIQEVERIFTSGSMIWCMFIMSGCFVSFGTGLVVLLGEFRKFKNVSMSFFNQSSNFLILRASLLWTFLAAIVSAVGFFTWCQSFKVNSCFKNASQDWHAFTPKHSDCFGASAWQILLNVFLWGSFLLQSLSWFHYL
;
A
#
# COMPACT_ATOMS: atom_id res chain seq x y z
N MET A 1 -20.27 -32.88 -5.74
CA MET A 1 -20.17 -31.74 -4.78
C MET A 1 -18.80 -31.08 -4.88
N LYS A 2 -18.67 -29.96 -5.61
CA LYS A 2 -17.42 -29.19 -5.81
C LYS A 2 -17.50 -27.77 -5.17
N MET A 3 -18.38 -27.59 -4.18
CA MET A 3 -18.68 -26.27 -3.61
C MET A 3 -17.73 -25.80 -2.47
N LYS A 4 -16.91 -26.66 -1.89
CA LYS A 4 -16.09 -26.29 -0.71
C LYS A 4 -14.84 -25.45 -1.02
N ALA A 5 -14.31 -25.48 -2.25
CA ALA A 5 -13.05 -24.80 -2.57
C ALA A 5 -13.20 -23.38 -3.16
N THR A 6 -14.40 -23.00 -3.61
CA THR A 6 -14.67 -21.70 -4.27
C THR A 6 -15.03 -20.58 -3.29
N VAL A 7 -15.77 -20.89 -2.21
CA VAL A 7 -16.10 -19.93 -1.13
C VAL A 7 -14.86 -19.27 -0.50
N PRO A 8 -13.78 -20.00 -0.14
CA PRO A 8 -12.60 -19.35 0.44
C PRO A 8 -11.88 -18.41 -0.54
N LYS A 9 -11.93 -18.67 -1.85
CA LYS A 9 -11.30 -17.81 -2.86
C LYS A 9 -12.03 -16.48 -2.99
N VAL A 10 -13.36 -16.49 -3.10
CA VAL A 10 -14.16 -15.25 -3.20
C VAL A 10 -13.96 -14.38 -1.96
N THR A 11 -14.00 -14.97 -0.77
CA THR A 11 -13.78 -14.23 0.49
C THR A 11 -12.39 -13.61 0.53
N LEU A 12 -11.34 -14.38 0.20
CA LEU A 12 -9.96 -13.91 0.24
C LEU A 12 -9.72 -12.73 -0.73
N TRP A 13 -10.24 -12.80 -1.95
CA TRP A 13 -10.09 -11.73 -2.94
C TRP A 13 -10.96 -10.50 -2.64
N THR A 14 -12.09 -10.69 -1.95
CA THR A 14 -12.90 -9.59 -1.42
C THR A 14 -12.12 -8.85 -0.33
N ILE A 15 -11.53 -9.56 0.62
CA ILE A 15 -10.69 -8.96 1.66
C ILE A 15 -9.49 -8.25 1.04
N ASN A 16 -8.81 -8.85 0.06
CA ASN A 16 -7.70 -8.20 -0.66
C ASN A 16 -8.12 -6.85 -1.28
N SER A 17 -9.29 -6.82 -1.92
CA SER A 17 -9.82 -5.60 -2.54
C SER A 17 -10.12 -4.51 -1.51
N ILE A 18 -10.67 -4.90 -0.35
CA ILE A 18 -10.90 -3.98 0.78
C ILE A 18 -9.58 -3.42 1.31
N LEU A 19 -8.57 -4.28 1.52
CA LEU A 19 -7.25 -3.84 2.00
C LEU A 19 -6.56 -2.90 1.01
N ALA A 20 -6.60 -3.22 -0.29
CA ALA A 20 -6.05 -2.38 -1.33
C ALA A 20 -6.72 -0.99 -1.38
N LEU A 21 -8.05 -0.95 -1.27
CA LEU A 21 -8.81 0.30 -1.22
C LEU A 21 -8.52 1.09 0.06
N ALA A 22 -8.45 0.42 1.21
CA ALA A 22 -8.07 1.04 2.48
C ALA A 22 -6.64 1.63 2.42
N GLY A 23 -5.72 0.94 1.75
CA GLY A 23 -4.37 1.44 1.46
C GLY A 23 -4.38 2.73 0.63
N LEU A 24 -5.23 2.83 -0.40
CA LEU A 24 -5.40 4.07 -1.18
C LEU A 24 -5.93 5.22 -0.32
N VAL A 25 -6.94 4.96 0.52
CA VAL A 25 -7.51 5.97 1.41
C VAL A 25 -6.47 6.46 2.41
N VAL A 26 -5.74 5.53 3.06
CA VAL A 26 -4.67 5.88 4.00
C VAL A 26 -3.55 6.66 3.33
N MET A 27 -3.14 6.31 2.09
CA MET A 27 -2.16 7.09 1.35
C MET A 27 -2.61 8.52 1.07
N ASN A 28 -3.88 8.71 0.71
CA ASN A 28 -4.42 10.05 0.49
C ASN A 28 -4.45 10.86 1.78
N ILE A 29 -4.90 10.27 2.89
CA ILE A 29 -4.88 10.91 4.21
C ILE A 29 -3.45 11.25 4.62
N TYR A 30 -2.51 10.33 4.41
CA TYR A 30 -1.09 10.52 4.71
C TYR A 30 -0.52 11.73 3.98
N VAL A 31 -0.72 11.81 2.65
CA VAL A 31 -0.27 12.95 1.84
C VAL A 31 -0.93 14.25 2.30
N LEU A 32 -2.24 14.25 2.58
CA LEU A 32 -2.94 15.45 3.06
C LEU A 32 -2.42 15.94 4.42
N ARG A 33 -2.14 15.00 5.34
CA ARG A 33 -1.60 15.31 6.67
C ARG A 33 -0.15 15.79 6.61
N THR A 34 0.64 15.28 5.67
CA THR A 34 2.02 15.72 5.42
C THR A 34 2.09 16.92 4.47
N CYS A 35 1.13 17.84 4.56
CA CYS A 35 1.08 19.09 3.77
C CYS A 35 1.23 18.90 2.25
N LYS A 36 0.64 17.82 1.71
CA LYS A 36 0.70 17.42 0.29
C LYS A 36 2.10 17.05 -0.18
N GLN A 37 3.00 16.71 0.74
CA GLN A 37 4.33 16.20 0.44
C GLN A 37 4.37 14.69 0.65
N CYS A 38 5.35 14.04 0.03
CA CYS A 38 5.62 12.64 0.27
C CYS A 38 6.92 12.53 1.06
N VAL A 39 6.84 12.06 2.31
CA VAL A 39 8.03 12.00 3.18
C VAL A 39 8.87 10.74 2.99
N PHE A 40 8.44 9.80 2.15
CA PHE A 40 9.26 8.62 1.80
C PHE A 40 10.60 9.03 1.20
N PHE A 41 11.68 8.50 1.77
CA PHE A 41 13.07 8.84 1.45
C PHE A 41 13.42 10.31 1.66
N GLY A 42 12.55 11.06 2.34
CA GLY A 42 12.83 12.42 2.74
C GLY A 42 13.93 12.46 3.79
N HIS A 43 14.77 13.49 3.72
CA HIS A 43 15.77 13.77 4.74
C HIS A 43 15.48 15.12 5.36
N ILE A 44 15.44 15.18 6.69
CA ILE A 44 15.37 16.43 7.43
C ILE A 44 16.77 16.80 7.89
N GLN A 45 17.24 17.98 7.50
CA GLN A 45 18.45 18.56 8.06
C GLN A 45 18.04 19.50 9.19
N GLU A 46 18.02 18.98 10.43
CA GLU A 46 17.48 19.70 11.60
C GLU A 46 18.16 21.06 11.85
N VAL A 47 19.47 21.17 11.58
CA VAL A 47 20.24 22.41 11.78
C VAL A 47 19.90 23.46 10.72
N GLU A 48 19.82 23.06 9.45
CA GLU A 48 19.55 23.96 8.31
C GLU A 48 18.04 24.19 8.10
N ARG A 49 17.20 23.38 8.74
CA ARG A 49 15.72 23.40 8.66
C ARG A 49 15.20 23.17 7.24
N ILE A 50 15.89 22.33 6.47
CA ILE A 50 15.53 22.00 5.09
C ILE A 50 15.05 20.55 5.04
N PHE A 51 13.98 20.34 4.26
CA PHE A 51 13.53 19.02 3.84
C PHE A 51 14.01 18.75 2.41
N THR A 52 14.75 17.66 2.21
CA THR A 52 15.27 17.26 0.90
C THR A 52 14.83 15.84 0.56
N SER A 53 15.00 15.45 -0.71
CA SER A 53 14.88 14.06 -1.20
C SER A 53 13.48 13.41 -1.20
N GLY A 54 12.51 13.94 -0.44
CA GLY A 54 11.13 13.46 -0.51
C GLY A 54 10.46 13.81 -1.84
N SER A 55 9.84 12.83 -2.49
CA SER A 55 9.25 13.00 -3.81
C SER A 55 7.88 12.36 -3.91
N MET A 56 6.93 13.08 -4.52
CA MET A 56 5.59 12.57 -4.80
C MET A 56 5.60 11.30 -5.66
N ILE A 57 6.67 11.07 -6.44
CA ILE A 57 6.84 9.85 -7.24
C ILE A 57 6.77 8.60 -6.36
N TRP A 58 7.34 8.62 -5.15
CA TRP A 58 7.31 7.47 -4.24
C TRP A 58 5.90 7.17 -3.72
N CYS A 59 5.14 8.20 -3.38
CA CYS A 59 3.76 8.04 -2.97
C CYS A 59 2.88 7.56 -4.13
N MET A 60 3.10 8.07 -5.35
CA MET A 60 2.41 7.59 -6.57
C MET A 60 2.76 6.14 -6.88
N PHE A 61 4.01 5.73 -6.68
CA PHE A 61 4.44 4.34 -6.82
C PHE A 61 3.66 3.42 -5.87
N ILE A 62 3.57 3.78 -4.59
CA ILE A 62 2.82 3.00 -3.61
C ILE A 62 1.32 2.97 -3.94
N MET A 63 0.73 4.12 -4.31
CA MET A 63 -0.68 4.18 -4.73
C MET A 63 -0.93 3.30 -5.96
N SER A 64 -0.01 3.27 -6.93
CA SER A 64 -0.11 2.36 -8.07
C SER A 64 -0.08 0.89 -7.64
N GLY A 65 0.71 0.55 -6.61
CA GLY A 65 0.68 -0.71 -5.87
C GLY A 65 -0.73 -1.13 -5.49
N CYS A 66 -1.40 -0.26 -4.75
CA CYS A 66 -2.77 -0.50 -4.29
C CYS A 66 -3.77 -0.58 -5.45
N PHE A 67 -3.66 0.28 -6.47
CA PHE A 67 -4.55 0.24 -7.64
C PHE A 67 -4.41 -1.05 -8.44
N VAL A 68 -3.18 -1.52 -8.67
CA VAL A 68 -2.93 -2.79 -9.35
C VAL A 68 -3.52 -3.93 -8.53
N SER A 69 -3.28 -3.98 -7.22
CA SER A 69 -3.86 -5.00 -6.34
C SER A 69 -5.40 -5.00 -6.31
N PHE A 70 -6.01 -3.82 -6.30
CA PHE A 70 -7.46 -3.69 -6.36
C PHE A 70 -8.01 -4.15 -7.72
N GLY A 71 -7.39 -3.70 -8.82
CA GLY A 71 -7.78 -4.08 -10.17
C GLY A 71 -7.68 -5.57 -10.41
N THR A 72 -6.58 -6.21 -9.97
CA THR A 72 -6.44 -7.67 -10.06
C THR A 72 -7.44 -8.39 -9.18
N GLY A 73 -7.73 -7.89 -7.99
CA GLY A 73 -8.80 -8.42 -7.13
C GLY A 73 -10.16 -8.43 -7.82
N LEU A 74 -10.54 -7.32 -8.46
CA LEU A 74 -11.79 -7.24 -9.22
C LEU A 74 -11.81 -8.21 -10.42
N VAL A 75 -10.72 -8.29 -11.18
CA VAL A 75 -10.58 -9.22 -12.32
C VAL A 75 -10.78 -10.66 -11.85
N VAL A 76 -10.12 -11.08 -10.76
CA VAL A 76 -10.26 -12.43 -10.22
C VAL A 76 -11.67 -12.71 -9.70
N LEU A 77 -12.26 -11.77 -8.94
CA LEU A 77 -13.63 -11.90 -8.45
C LEU A 77 -14.64 -12.05 -9.59
N LEU A 78 -14.54 -11.21 -10.62
CA LEU A 78 -15.39 -11.29 -11.81
C LEU A 78 -15.22 -12.65 -12.52
N GLY A 79 -14.00 -13.18 -12.59
CA GLY A 79 -13.71 -14.51 -13.12
C GLY A 79 -14.40 -15.63 -12.33
N GLU A 80 -14.38 -15.56 -11.01
CA GLU A 80 -15.04 -16.56 -10.15
C GLU A 80 -16.57 -16.45 -10.19
N PHE A 81 -17.14 -15.24 -10.16
CA PHE A 81 -18.60 -15.03 -10.29
C PHE A 81 -19.14 -15.53 -11.64
N ARG A 82 -18.35 -15.49 -12.72
CA ARG A 82 -18.74 -16.05 -14.02
C ARG A 82 -18.89 -17.57 -13.99
N LYS A 83 -18.02 -18.27 -13.27
CA LYS A 83 -18.13 -19.74 -13.10
C LYS A 83 -19.44 -20.14 -12.42
N PHE A 84 -20.00 -19.27 -11.56
CA PHE A 84 -21.31 -19.48 -10.95
C PHE A 84 -22.48 -19.24 -11.92
N LYS A 85 -22.35 -18.33 -12.89
CA LYS A 85 -23.45 -17.95 -13.82
C LYS A 85 -23.38 -18.62 -15.20
N ASN A 86 -22.40 -19.48 -15.48
CA ASN A 86 -22.24 -20.17 -16.78
C ASN A 86 -22.21 -19.21 -18.01
N VAL A 87 -21.73 -17.98 -17.84
CA VAL A 87 -21.63 -16.99 -18.94
C VAL A 87 -20.28 -17.11 -19.63
N SER A 88 -20.29 -17.43 -20.94
CA SER A 88 -19.08 -17.49 -21.77
C SER A 88 -18.63 -16.08 -22.16
N MET A 89 -17.41 -15.69 -21.76
CA MET A 89 -16.71 -14.52 -22.30
C MET A 89 -15.27 -14.93 -22.63
N SER A 90 -14.88 -14.79 -23.90
CA SER A 90 -13.58 -15.25 -24.42
C SER A 90 -12.36 -14.48 -23.91
N PHE A 91 -12.57 -13.33 -23.25
CA PHE A 91 -11.50 -12.43 -22.79
C PHE A 91 -10.71 -12.90 -21.56
N PHE A 92 -11.16 -13.94 -20.84
CA PHE A 92 -10.53 -14.39 -19.59
C PHE A 92 -9.81 -15.73 -19.76
N ASN A 93 -8.71 -15.72 -20.52
CA ASN A 93 -7.82 -16.87 -20.60
C ASN A 93 -7.09 -17.09 -19.26
N GLN A 94 -7.07 -18.33 -18.79
CA GLN A 94 -6.46 -18.74 -17.52
C GLN A 94 -4.97 -18.37 -17.43
N SER A 95 -4.25 -18.35 -18.56
CA SER A 95 -2.85 -17.93 -18.67
C SER A 95 -2.64 -16.42 -18.47
N SER A 96 -3.56 -15.59 -18.98
CA SER A 96 -3.50 -14.12 -18.80
C SER A 96 -3.73 -13.75 -17.33
N ASN A 97 -4.64 -14.44 -16.66
CA ASN A 97 -4.92 -14.21 -15.24
C ASN A 97 -3.70 -14.55 -14.36
N PHE A 98 -2.91 -15.56 -14.74
CA PHE A 98 -1.70 -15.94 -14.02
C PHE A 98 -0.59 -14.87 -14.11
N LEU A 99 -0.37 -14.32 -15.31
CA LEU A 99 0.61 -13.24 -15.52
C LEU A 99 0.21 -11.96 -14.77
N ILE A 100 -1.06 -11.59 -14.83
CA ILE A 100 -1.61 -10.41 -14.13
C ILE A 100 -1.43 -10.55 -12.63
N LEU A 101 -1.70 -11.73 -12.08
CA LEU A 101 -1.59 -12.01 -10.64
C LEU A 101 -0.13 -12.01 -10.17
N ARG A 102 0.79 -12.55 -10.98
CA ARG A 102 2.24 -12.47 -10.72
C ARG A 102 2.75 -11.03 -10.71
N ALA A 103 2.35 -10.24 -11.71
CA ALA A 103 2.71 -8.83 -11.80
C ALA A 103 2.18 -8.05 -10.60
N SER A 104 0.92 -8.29 -10.20
CA SER A 104 0.30 -7.67 -9.02
C SER A 104 1.00 -8.02 -7.72
N LEU A 105 1.37 -9.29 -7.54
CA LEU A 105 2.06 -9.77 -6.34
C LEU A 105 3.44 -9.11 -6.21
N LEU A 106 4.21 -9.07 -7.30
CA LEU A 106 5.51 -8.38 -7.33
C LEU A 106 5.36 -6.88 -7.08
N TRP A 107 4.37 -6.24 -7.69
CA TRP A 107 4.15 -4.81 -7.57
C TRP A 107 3.72 -4.41 -6.15
N THR A 108 2.82 -5.18 -5.54
CA THR A 108 2.36 -4.96 -4.17
C THR A 108 3.50 -5.19 -3.17
N PHE A 109 4.35 -6.19 -3.41
CA PHE A 109 5.56 -6.44 -2.62
C PHE A 109 6.55 -5.28 -2.68
N LEU A 110 6.86 -4.80 -3.90
CA LEU A 110 7.75 -3.64 -4.08
C LEU A 110 7.18 -2.39 -3.42
N ALA A 111 5.87 -2.13 -3.56
CA ALA A 111 5.22 -1.02 -2.89
C ALA A 111 5.33 -1.11 -1.36
N ALA A 112 5.17 -2.30 -0.78
CA ALA A 112 5.35 -2.53 0.65
C ALA A 112 6.78 -2.27 1.11
N ILE A 113 7.79 -2.72 0.36
CA ILE A 113 9.20 -2.45 0.65
C ILE A 113 9.52 -0.96 0.55
N VAL A 114 9.12 -0.30 -0.55
CA VAL A 114 9.35 1.12 -0.79
C VAL A 114 8.72 1.96 0.33
N SER A 115 7.50 1.61 0.74
CA SER A 115 6.85 2.19 1.91
C SER A 115 7.68 2.01 3.19
N ALA A 116 8.04 0.77 3.54
CA ALA A 116 8.77 0.48 4.78
C ALA A 116 10.14 1.13 4.83
N VAL A 117 10.96 0.95 3.79
CA VAL A 117 12.33 1.49 3.69
C VAL A 117 12.32 3.00 3.55
N GLY A 118 11.42 3.54 2.72
CA GLY A 118 11.31 4.98 2.52
C GLY A 118 10.96 5.71 3.81
N PHE A 119 10.08 5.13 4.62
CA PHE A 119 9.75 5.69 5.93
C PHE A 119 10.85 5.51 6.96
N PHE A 120 11.50 4.35 6.97
CA PHE A 120 12.63 4.11 7.87
C PHE A 120 13.76 5.12 7.62
N THR A 121 14.07 5.38 6.35
CA THR A 121 15.06 6.40 5.94
C THR A 121 14.68 7.78 6.48
N TRP A 122 13.40 8.15 6.34
CA TRP A 122 12.90 9.41 6.88
C TRP A 122 13.00 9.49 8.40
N CYS A 123 12.58 8.45 9.12
CA CYS A 123 12.70 8.41 10.57
C CYS A 123 14.16 8.45 11.06
N GLN A 124 15.10 7.86 10.32
CA GLN A 124 16.53 7.93 10.67
C GLN A 124 17.15 9.30 10.42
N SER A 125 16.51 10.16 9.61
CA SER A 125 17.03 11.51 9.35
C SER A 125 16.92 12.45 10.56
N PHE A 126 16.07 12.12 11.53
CA PHE A 126 15.96 12.87 12.78
C PHE A 126 17.13 12.51 13.71
N LYS A 127 17.89 13.51 14.15
CA LYS A 127 19.07 13.34 15.00
C LYS A 127 18.78 13.65 16.46
N VAL A 128 17.93 14.66 16.70
CA VAL A 128 17.61 15.14 18.06
C VAL A 128 16.25 14.61 18.54
N ASN A 129 15.27 14.47 17.65
CA ASN A 129 13.91 14.05 18.01
C ASN A 129 13.60 12.63 17.51
N SER A 130 12.80 11.85 18.24
CA SER A 130 12.43 10.51 17.77
C SER A 130 11.19 10.57 16.88
N CYS A 131 11.17 9.78 15.80
CA CYS A 131 10.01 9.64 14.91
C CYS A 131 8.70 9.17 15.62
N PHE A 132 8.81 8.62 16.84
CA PHE A 132 7.71 7.97 17.59
C PHE A 132 7.16 8.76 18.79
N LYS A 133 7.98 9.54 19.50
CA LYS A 133 7.59 10.22 20.76
C LYS A 133 7.31 11.69 20.56
N ASN A 134 6.45 11.99 19.60
CA ASN A 134 6.37 13.31 19.01
C ASN A 134 5.05 14.08 19.30
N ALA A 135 4.53 14.02 20.53
CA ALA A 135 3.31 14.76 20.89
C ALA A 135 3.51 16.10 21.64
N SER A 136 4.73 16.43 22.12
CA SER A 136 4.89 17.49 23.12
C SER A 136 6.21 18.28 23.11
N GLN A 137 6.97 18.33 22.02
CA GLN A 137 8.20 19.14 21.98
C GLN A 137 8.19 20.16 20.81
N ASP A 138 8.98 21.21 20.97
CA ASP A 138 9.03 22.47 20.21
C ASP A 138 9.30 22.40 18.70
N TRP A 139 9.22 21.24 18.04
CA TRP A 139 9.50 21.14 16.60
C TRP A 139 8.50 21.90 15.73
N HIS A 140 7.39 22.35 16.31
CA HIS A 140 6.48 23.37 15.77
C HIS A 140 7.19 24.70 15.43
N ALA A 141 8.28 25.04 16.13
CA ALA A 141 9.11 26.22 15.85
C ALA A 141 10.29 25.94 14.90
N PHE A 142 10.61 24.67 14.67
CA PHE A 142 11.83 24.24 13.96
C PHE A 142 11.57 23.67 12.55
N THR A 143 10.32 23.60 12.11
CA THR A 143 9.93 23.17 10.75
C THR A 143 9.32 24.33 9.96
N PRO A 144 9.65 24.50 8.66
CA PRO A 144 9.13 25.60 7.87
C PRO A 144 7.64 25.38 7.57
N LYS A 145 6.73 25.99 8.35
CA LYS A 145 5.29 26.22 8.06
C LYS A 145 4.41 25.02 7.60
N HIS A 146 4.94 23.82 7.39
CA HIS A 146 4.36 22.77 6.53
C HIS A 146 4.65 21.32 6.96
N SER A 147 4.81 21.02 8.25
CA SER A 147 4.97 19.62 8.67
C SER A 147 4.20 19.31 9.95
N ASP A 148 2.88 19.25 9.83
CA ASP A 148 2.10 18.45 10.78
C ASP A 148 2.40 16.96 10.51
N CYS A 149 3.53 16.48 11.00
CA CYS A 149 3.86 15.05 11.06
C CYS A 149 3.00 14.30 12.11
N PHE A 150 1.84 14.85 12.46
CA PHE A 150 0.96 14.35 13.50
C PHE A 150 0.33 13.03 13.04
N GLY A 151 0.85 11.92 13.58
CA GLY A 151 0.40 10.58 13.24
C GLY A 151 0.92 10.05 11.90
N ALA A 152 1.90 10.68 11.24
CA ALA A 152 2.51 10.16 10.01
C ALA A 152 3.05 8.73 10.22
N SER A 153 3.60 8.43 11.40
CA SER A 153 3.98 7.08 11.82
C SER A 153 2.79 6.13 11.95
N ALA A 154 1.68 6.57 12.53
CA ALA A 154 0.46 5.76 12.66
C ALA A 154 -0.16 5.44 11.29
N TRP A 155 -0.29 6.46 10.42
CA TRP A 155 -0.77 6.28 9.04
C TRP A 155 0.17 5.38 8.23
N GLN A 156 1.47 5.51 8.45
CA GLN A 156 2.44 4.63 7.81
C GLN A 156 2.34 3.18 8.28
N ILE A 157 2.16 2.95 9.59
CA ILE A 157 1.97 1.61 10.12
C ILE A 157 0.71 0.99 9.50
N LEU A 158 -0.40 1.73 9.47
CA LEU A 158 -1.64 1.30 8.82
C LEU A 158 -1.44 0.96 7.35
N LEU A 159 -0.72 1.81 6.62
CA LEU A 159 -0.38 1.58 5.21
C LEU A 159 0.40 0.28 5.02
N ASN A 160 1.44 0.05 5.82
CA ASN A 160 2.24 -1.17 5.73
C ASN A 160 1.41 -2.41 6.07
N VAL A 161 0.54 -2.34 7.09
CA VAL A 161 -0.39 -3.42 7.42
C VAL A 161 -1.28 -3.77 6.22
N PHE A 162 -1.81 -2.77 5.52
CA PHE A 162 -2.66 -3.01 4.36
C PHE A 162 -1.89 -3.54 3.14
N LEU A 163 -0.70 -3.02 2.85
CA LEU A 163 0.15 -3.49 1.75
C LEU A 163 0.65 -4.92 2.00
N TRP A 164 1.21 -5.19 3.17
CA TRP A 164 1.67 -6.54 3.55
C TRP A 164 0.51 -7.52 3.67
N GLY A 165 -0.62 -7.10 4.24
CA GLY A 165 -1.84 -7.91 4.30
C GLY A 165 -2.35 -8.27 2.90
N SER A 166 -2.39 -7.30 1.98
CA SER A 166 -2.75 -7.54 0.59
C SER A 166 -1.77 -8.50 -0.10
N PHE A 167 -0.46 -8.30 0.08
CA PHE A 167 0.57 -9.20 -0.46
C PHE A 167 0.43 -10.64 0.07
N LEU A 168 0.20 -10.81 1.38
CA LEU A 168 0.03 -12.13 2.00
C LEU A 168 -1.21 -12.84 1.46
N LEU A 169 -2.34 -12.14 1.31
CA LEU A 169 -3.55 -12.73 0.72
C LEU A 169 -3.31 -13.14 -0.74
N GLN A 170 -2.72 -12.27 -1.56
CA GLN A 170 -2.37 -12.60 -2.95
C GLN A 170 -1.43 -13.82 -3.01
N SER A 171 -0.46 -13.92 -2.10
CA SER A 171 0.48 -15.04 -2.01
C SER A 171 -0.21 -16.35 -1.64
N LEU A 172 -1.11 -16.33 -0.64
CA LEU A 172 -1.91 -17.50 -0.26
C LEU A 172 -2.78 -17.99 -1.42
N SER A 173 -3.38 -17.07 -2.17
CA SER A 173 -4.11 -17.42 -3.39
C SER A 173 -3.19 -18.06 -4.43
N TRP A 174 -1.98 -17.52 -4.65
CA TRP A 174 -1.02 -18.06 -5.61
C TRP A 174 -0.63 -19.50 -5.29
N PHE A 175 -0.34 -19.82 -4.03
CA PHE A 175 -0.05 -21.19 -3.61
C PHE A 175 -1.21 -22.16 -3.83
N HIS A 176 -2.46 -21.69 -3.83
CA HIS A 176 -3.63 -22.49 -4.19
C HIS A 176 -3.90 -22.61 -5.70
N TYR A 177 -3.14 -21.90 -6.55
CA TYR A 177 -3.21 -22.00 -8.02
C TYR A 177 -2.12 -22.91 -8.61
N LEU A 178 -1.04 -23.14 -7.87
CA LEU A 178 -0.04 -24.19 -8.13
C LEU A 178 -0.59 -25.57 -7.74
#